data_AF-A0A924T733-F1
#
_entry.id   AF-A0A924T733-F1
#
_cell.length_a   1.000
_cell.length_b   1.000
_cell.length_c   1.000
_cell.angle_alpha   90.00
_cell.angle_beta   90.00
_cell.angle_gamma   90.00
#
_symmetry.space_group_name_H-M   'P 1'
#
loop_
_entity.id
_entity.type
_entity.pdbx_description
1 polymer ?
#
loop_
_entity_poly.entity_id
_entity_poly.type
_entity_poly.pdbx_seq_one_letter_code
_entity_poly.pdbx_strand_id
1 'polypeptide(L)'
;MHHISCLFSPRSLIPGIAFLCGASAAPLFAQTPAAATVIPPPASTASTLADKPCILAGRLNADNRWAPLARGVTLLNAQGEGVGASSKKALDTVTAVRISEPALLSQCNGSQPLVSGESTTGSKTPVPAIKPGPIALNVEAIYYPPVRAGGQWVELQLLLPADRVVTAAR
;
A
#
# COMPACT_ATOMS: atom_id res chain seq x y z
N MET A 1 -11.40 56.04 -6.21
CA MET A 1 -11.22 54.84 -5.35
C MET A 1 -10.20 53.98 -6.09
N HIS A 2 -8.90 54.04 -5.80
CA HIS A 2 -8.20 53.50 -4.60
C HIS A 2 -8.41 51.96 -4.53
N HIS A 3 -7.41 51.05 -4.60
CA HIS A 3 -5.93 51.06 -4.49
C HIS A 3 -5.30 50.08 -5.55
N ILE A 4 -4.04 50.14 -6.03
CA ILE A 4 -2.74 49.84 -5.35
C ILE A 4 -2.74 48.43 -4.71
N SER A 5 -1.76 47.50 -4.75
CA SER A 5 -0.49 47.26 -5.49
C SER A 5 -0.05 45.78 -5.16
N CYS A 6 1.02 45.13 -5.65
CA CYS A 6 2.20 45.56 -6.43
C CYS A 6 2.85 44.41 -7.26
N LEU A 7 3.90 44.82 -7.99
CA LEU A 7 5.07 44.11 -8.56
C LEU A 7 5.72 43.02 -7.67
N PHE A 8 6.35 41.99 -8.28
CA PHE A 8 7.80 41.75 -8.16
C PHE A 8 8.33 40.69 -9.15
N SER A 9 9.26 41.13 -10.02
CA SER A 9 10.24 40.33 -10.77
C SER A 9 11.55 41.12 -10.61
N PRO A 10 12.72 40.50 -10.34
CA PRO A 10 13.55 40.08 -11.47
C PRO A 10 14.54 38.90 -11.25
N ARG A 11 14.71 38.10 -12.31
CA ARG A 11 15.98 37.88 -13.04
C ARG A 11 17.30 37.99 -12.23
N SER A 12 17.91 36.85 -11.90
CA SER A 12 19.31 36.76 -11.44
C SER A 12 20.28 36.49 -12.59
N LEU A 13 21.29 37.35 -12.74
CA LEU A 13 22.47 37.15 -13.58
C LEU A 13 23.52 36.32 -12.83
N ILE A 14 24.24 35.44 -13.53
CA ILE A 14 25.44 34.76 -13.00
C ILE A 14 26.67 35.38 -13.67
N PRO A 15 27.63 35.97 -12.93
CA PRO A 15 28.88 36.48 -13.49
C PRO A 15 29.88 35.34 -13.75
N GLY A 16 30.76 35.55 -14.73
CA GLY A 16 31.73 34.54 -15.14
C GLY A 16 32.97 34.44 -14.23
N ILE A 17 33.72 33.36 -14.42
CA ILE A 17 35.07 33.19 -13.91
C ILE A 17 35.96 32.78 -15.09
N ALA A 18 36.89 33.64 -15.46
CA ALA A 18 38.00 33.28 -16.32
C ALA A 18 39.14 32.75 -15.45
N PHE A 19 39.77 31.65 -15.86
CA PHE A 19 41.00 31.16 -15.24
C PHE A 19 42.01 30.80 -16.34
N LEU A 20 43.23 31.33 -16.23
CA LEU A 20 44.30 31.21 -17.21
C LEU A 20 45.54 30.60 -16.55
N CYS A 21 46.32 29.89 -17.37
CA CYS A 21 47.71 29.44 -17.13
C CYS A 21 47.96 28.41 -16.02
N GLY A 22 48.90 27.49 -16.31
CA GLY A 22 49.49 26.58 -15.32
C GLY A 22 49.93 25.24 -15.93
N ALA A 23 51.12 25.18 -16.53
CA ALA A 23 51.71 23.92 -16.99
C ALA A 23 52.43 23.18 -15.85
N SER A 24 52.53 21.85 -15.91
CA SER A 24 53.77 21.05 -15.75
C SER A 24 53.47 19.57 -15.47
N ALA A 25 54.42 18.69 -15.81
CA ALA A 25 54.28 17.23 -15.75
C ALA A 25 54.86 16.62 -14.46
N ALA A 26 54.33 15.47 -14.04
CA ALA A 26 55.08 14.24 -13.71
C ALA A 26 54.14 13.18 -13.10
N PRO A 27 54.38 11.86 -13.32
CA PRO A 27 53.53 10.80 -12.78
C PRO A 27 53.95 10.38 -11.37
N LEU A 28 52.98 10.10 -10.50
CA LEU A 28 53.20 9.41 -9.24
C LEU A 28 52.22 8.24 -9.08
N PHE A 29 52.77 7.09 -8.72
CA PHE A 29 52.08 5.83 -8.56
C PHE A 29 51.02 5.91 -7.44
N ALA A 30 49.74 5.82 -7.82
CA ALA A 30 48.63 5.63 -6.88
C ALA A 30 48.16 4.17 -6.95
N GLN A 31 48.52 3.42 -5.91
CA GLN A 31 48.23 2.00 -5.70
C GLN A 31 46.74 1.69 -5.89
N THR A 32 46.41 0.67 -6.67
CA THR A 32 45.04 0.12 -6.76
C THR A 32 44.68 -0.55 -5.43
N PRO A 33 43.71 -0.05 -4.64
CA PRO A 33 43.20 -0.82 -3.52
C PRO A 33 42.48 -2.06 -4.04
N ALA A 34 42.79 -3.23 -3.48
CA ALA A 34 42.06 -4.46 -3.78
C ALA A 34 40.57 -4.24 -3.46
N ALA A 35 39.70 -4.54 -4.43
CA ALA A 35 38.27 -4.40 -4.25
C ALA A 35 37.80 -5.29 -3.10
N ALA A 36 37.31 -4.68 -2.02
CA ALA A 36 36.65 -5.42 -0.96
C ALA A 36 35.38 -6.03 -1.56
N THR A 37 35.34 -7.37 -1.64
CA THR A 37 34.13 -8.10 -2.03
C THR A 37 33.08 -7.90 -0.95
N VAL A 38 32.26 -6.85 -1.10
CA VAL A 38 31.06 -6.67 -0.31
C VAL A 38 30.12 -7.80 -0.69
N ILE A 39 30.08 -8.83 0.14
CA ILE A 39 29.06 -9.88 0.07
C ILE A 39 27.73 -9.17 0.31
N PRO A 40 26.82 -9.09 -0.69
CA PRO A 40 25.51 -8.51 -0.44
C PRO A 40 24.80 -9.39 0.61
N PRO A 41 24.14 -8.81 1.62
CA PRO A 41 23.31 -9.61 2.51
C PRO A 41 22.27 -10.35 1.67
N PRO A 42 21.92 -11.61 2.03
CA PRO A 42 20.89 -12.34 1.30
C PRO A 42 19.63 -11.49 1.31
N ALA A 43 19.09 -11.23 0.11
CA ALA A 43 17.91 -10.42 -0.07
C ALA A 43 16.73 -11.08 0.63
N SER A 44 16.50 -10.68 1.89
CA SER A 44 15.29 -11.00 2.61
C SER A 44 14.17 -10.37 1.80
N THR A 45 13.35 -11.22 1.18
CA THR A 45 12.15 -10.83 0.44
C THR A 45 11.09 -10.36 1.44
N ALA A 46 11.36 -9.21 2.06
CA ALA A 46 10.34 -8.33 2.59
C ALA A 46 9.34 -8.14 1.45
N SER A 47 8.21 -8.83 1.55
CA SER A 47 7.18 -8.77 0.52
C SER A 47 6.69 -7.34 0.49
N THR A 48 7.16 -6.56 -0.49
CA THR A 48 6.62 -5.25 -0.80
C THR A 48 5.16 -5.46 -1.09
N LEU A 49 4.35 -5.16 -0.08
CA LEU A 49 2.91 -5.06 -0.18
C LEU A 49 2.66 -4.21 -1.43
N ALA A 50 2.05 -4.79 -2.47
CA ALA A 50 1.96 -4.14 -3.76
C ALA A 50 1.19 -2.81 -3.61
N ASP A 51 1.37 -1.87 -4.55
CA ASP A 51 0.87 -0.49 -4.44
C ASP A 51 -0.65 -0.38 -4.17
N LYS A 52 -1.38 -1.49 -4.30
CA LYS A 52 -2.83 -1.64 -4.10
C LYS A 52 -3.12 -2.90 -3.26
N PRO A 53 -2.99 -2.85 -1.92
CA PRO A 53 -3.19 -4.00 -1.05
C PRO A 53 -4.66 -4.37 -0.86
N CYS A 54 -4.88 -5.59 -0.38
CA CYS A 54 -6.20 -6.10 -0.03
C CYS A 54 -6.42 -6.20 1.49
N ILE A 55 -7.69 -6.08 1.90
CA ILE A 55 -8.19 -6.62 3.17
C ILE A 55 -9.13 -7.81 2.90
N LEU A 56 -9.08 -8.83 3.76
CA LEU A 56 -10.05 -9.93 3.75
C LEU A 56 -11.33 -9.48 4.48
N ALA A 57 -12.28 -8.90 3.75
CA ALA A 57 -13.47 -8.28 4.34
C ALA A 57 -14.50 -9.32 4.82
N GLY A 58 -14.62 -10.46 4.12
CA GLY A 58 -15.62 -11.46 4.46
C GLY A 58 -15.61 -12.71 3.57
N ARG A 59 -16.72 -13.44 3.60
CA ARG A 59 -16.92 -14.69 2.86
C ARG A 59 -18.33 -14.74 2.24
N LEU A 60 -18.42 -15.32 1.06
CA LEU A 60 -19.65 -15.81 0.45
C LEU A 60 -19.78 -17.31 0.70
N ASN A 61 -20.96 -17.75 1.15
CA ASN A 61 -21.28 -19.18 1.18
C ASN A 61 -21.58 -19.72 -0.25
N ALA A 62 -21.93 -21.01 -0.37
CA ALA A 62 -22.28 -21.62 -1.65
C ALA A 62 -23.47 -20.94 -2.35
N ASP A 63 -24.43 -20.41 -1.58
CA ASP A 63 -25.63 -19.72 -2.05
C ASP A 63 -25.41 -18.22 -2.35
N ASN A 64 -24.15 -17.77 -2.44
CA ASN A 64 -23.75 -16.37 -2.61
C ASN A 64 -24.28 -15.42 -1.51
N ARG A 65 -24.58 -15.93 -0.31
CA ARG A 65 -24.91 -15.12 0.88
C ARG A 65 -23.63 -14.61 1.53
N TRP A 66 -23.62 -13.31 1.83
CA TRP A 66 -22.51 -12.62 2.47
C TRP A 66 -22.46 -12.86 3.99
N ALA A 67 -21.24 -13.04 4.51
CA ALA A 67 -20.91 -12.96 5.91
C ALA A 67 -19.62 -12.13 6.09
N PRO A 68 -19.65 -10.99 6.81
CA PRO A 68 -18.45 -10.21 7.10
C PRO A 68 -17.53 -10.96 8.09
N LEU A 69 -16.22 -10.78 7.95
CA LEU A 69 -15.20 -11.34 8.84
C LEU A 69 -14.44 -10.25 9.58
N ALA A 70 -14.07 -9.18 8.86
CA ALA A 70 -13.31 -8.09 9.42
C ALA A 70 -14.23 -7.22 10.29
N ARG A 71 -13.93 -7.18 11.60
CA ARG A 71 -14.58 -6.25 12.53
C ARG A 71 -14.21 -4.81 12.16
N GLY A 72 -15.11 -3.87 12.47
CA GLY A 72 -14.94 -2.46 12.14
C GLY A 72 -14.90 -2.12 10.63
N VAL A 73 -15.21 -3.06 9.73
CA VAL A 73 -15.30 -2.80 8.28
C VAL A 73 -16.75 -2.51 7.90
N THR A 74 -17.02 -1.26 7.50
CA THR A 74 -18.32 -0.84 6.96
C THR A 74 -18.20 -0.60 5.46
N LEU A 75 -18.93 -1.38 4.65
CA LEU A 75 -18.97 -1.20 3.19
C LEU A 75 -19.87 -0.01 2.84
N LEU A 76 -19.46 0.81 1.87
CA LEU A 76 -20.16 2.03 1.48
C LEU A 76 -20.41 2.07 -0.04
N ASN A 77 -21.59 2.56 -0.43
CA ASN A 77 -21.92 2.83 -1.83
C ASN A 77 -21.35 4.18 -2.31
N ALA A 78 -21.62 4.54 -3.57
CA ALA A 78 -21.19 5.81 -4.16
C ALA A 78 -21.77 7.05 -3.46
N GLN A 79 -22.87 6.89 -2.72
CA GLN A 79 -23.54 7.91 -1.92
C GLN A 79 -22.94 8.03 -0.50
N GLY A 80 -22.02 7.13 -0.12
CA GLY A 80 -21.44 7.07 1.23
C GLY A 80 -22.35 6.38 2.27
N GLU A 81 -23.41 5.70 1.83
CA GLU A 81 -24.36 4.99 2.68
C GLU A 81 -23.88 3.56 2.98
N GLY A 82 -24.24 3.03 4.15
CA GLY A 82 -23.87 1.68 4.57
C GLY A 82 -24.53 0.59 3.73
N VAL A 83 -23.72 -0.18 3.00
CA VAL A 83 -24.20 -1.33 2.22
C VAL A 83 -24.36 -2.53 3.14
N GLY A 84 -25.61 -2.78 3.55
CA GLY A 84 -26.04 -4.02 4.20
C GLY A 84 -26.00 -5.20 3.22
N ALA A 85 -24.80 -5.60 2.78
CA ALA A 85 -24.63 -6.66 1.80
C ALA A 85 -25.22 -7.97 2.34
N SER A 86 -26.35 -8.43 1.80
CA SER A 86 -26.94 -9.73 2.16
C SER A 86 -26.58 -10.83 1.15
N SER A 87 -26.11 -10.42 -0.04
CA SER A 87 -25.80 -11.25 -1.19
C SER A 87 -24.62 -10.68 -1.99
N LYS A 88 -24.00 -11.50 -2.83
CA LYS A 88 -22.94 -11.07 -3.75
C LYS A 88 -23.31 -9.85 -4.60
N LYS A 89 -24.54 -9.79 -5.13
CA LYS A 89 -25.02 -8.67 -5.96
C LYS A 89 -25.02 -7.31 -5.24
N ALA A 90 -25.16 -7.29 -3.92
CA ALA A 90 -25.07 -6.06 -3.15
C ALA A 90 -23.62 -5.53 -3.06
N LEU A 91 -22.61 -6.38 -3.23
CA LEU A 91 -21.22 -5.95 -3.27
C LEU A 91 -20.89 -5.17 -4.55
N ASP A 92 -21.63 -5.39 -5.64
CA ASP A 92 -21.48 -4.66 -6.91
C ASP A 92 -21.71 -3.14 -6.76
N THR A 93 -22.37 -2.68 -5.69
CA THR A 93 -22.59 -1.25 -5.40
C THR A 93 -21.51 -0.63 -4.51
N VAL A 94 -20.56 -1.42 -4.01
CA VAL A 94 -19.56 -0.96 -3.03
C VAL A 94 -18.41 -0.26 -3.75
N THR A 95 -18.21 1.01 -3.43
CA THR A 95 -17.13 1.86 -4.00
C THR A 95 -16.15 2.35 -2.93
N ALA A 96 -16.52 2.27 -1.66
CA ALA A 96 -15.70 2.71 -0.55
C ALA A 96 -15.91 1.86 0.71
N VAL A 97 -15.03 2.02 1.68
CA VAL A 97 -15.07 1.31 2.96
C VAL A 97 -14.62 2.22 4.10
N ARG A 98 -15.36 2.24 5.22
CA ARG A 98 -14.89 2.84 6.48
C ARG A 98 -14.29 1.78 7.38
N ILE A 99 -13.11 2.08 7.92
CA ILE A 99 -12.33 1.21 8.81
C ILE A 99 -12.34 1.83 10.22
N SER A 100 -13.06 1.23 11.16
CA SER A 100 -13.16 1.67 12.56
C SER A 100 -12.37 0.83 13.56
N GLU A 101 -11.87 -0.34 13.15
CA GLU A 101 -10.89 -1.15 13.89
C GLU A 101 -9.67 -1.43 12.98
N PRO A 102 -8.47 -1.72 13.51
CA PRO A 102 -7.33 -2.12 12.69
C PRO A 102 -7.63 -3.37 11.85
N ALA A 103 -7.39 -3.31 10.54
CA ALA A 103 -7.56 -4.45 9.64
C ALA A 103 -6.22 -4.90 9.04
N LEU A 104 -5.98 -6.21 8.97
CA LEU A 104 -4.75 -6.74 8.39
C LEU A 104 -4.73 -6.56 6.87
N LEU A 105 -3.57 -6.18 6.35
CA LEU A 105 -3.33 -6.02 4.91
C LEU A 105 -2.61 -7.25 4.36
N SER A 106 -2.99 -7.65 3.16
CA SER A 106 -2.32 -8.69 2.38
C SER A 106 -2.10 -8.22 0.94
N GLN A 107 -1.31 -9.00 0.19
CA GLN A 107 -1.44 -8.97 -1.27
C GLN A 107 -2.86 -9.39 -1.64
N CYS A 108 -3.36 -8.89 -2.76
CA CYS A 108 -4.56 -9.42 -3.39
C CYS A 108 -4.20 -10.71 -4.14
N ASN A 109 -4.86 -11.81 -3.85
CA ASN A 109 -4.70 -13.06 -4.60
C ASN A 109 -5.63 -13.10 -5.82
N GLY A 110 -6.60 -12.19 -5.91
CA GLY A 110 -7.50 -12.08 -7.05
C GLY A 110 -8.45 -13.28 -7.10
N SER A 111 -8.47 -13.98 -8.23
CA SER A 111 -9.28 -15.21 -8.39
C SER A 111 -8.54 -16.48 -7.94
N GLN A 112 -7.27 -16.39 -7.51
CA GLN A 112 -6.50 -17.57 -7.07
C GLN A 112 -6.89 -18.00 -5.66
N PRO A 113 -6.99 -19.31 -5.36
CA PRO A 113 -7.33 -19.78 -4.02
C PRO A 113 -6.42 -19.18 -2.95
N LEU A 114 -6.99 -18.72 -1.83
CA LEU A 114 -6.17 -18.31 -0.69
C LEU A 114 -5.48 -19.54 -0.07
N VAL A 115 -4.16 -19.46 0.08
CA VAL A 115 -3.40 -20.44 0.86
C VAL A 115 -3.60 -20.08 2.33
N SER A 116 -4.15 -21.02 3.11
CA SER A 116 -4.21 -20.86 4.57
C SER A 116 -2.80 -20.63 5.09
N GLY A 117 -2.57 -19.53 5.81
CA GLY A 117 -1.33 -19.35 6.55
C GLY A 117 -1.16 -20.52 7.52
N GLU A 118 -0.04 -21.23 7.41
CA GLU A 118 0.27 -22.27 8.39
C GLU A 118 0.29 -21.64 9.78
N SER A 119 -0.45 -22.24 10.71
CA SER A 119 -0.48 -21.81 12.11
C SER A 119 0.77 -22.31 12.81
N THR A 120 1.93 -21.81 12.37
CA THR A 120 3.21 -22.09 13.01
C THR A 120 3.19 -21.50 14.41
N THR A 121 3.52 -22.31 15.41
CA THR A 121 3.62 -21.93 16.83
C THR A 121 4.85 -21.05 17.12
N GLY A 122 5.37 -20.36 16.11
CA GLY A 122 6.57 -19.52 16.16
C GLY A 122 6.26 -18.04 16.41
N SER A 123 7.32 -17.27 16.62
CA SER A 123 7.26 -15.83 16.90
C SER A 123 6.38 -15.10 15.89
N LYS A 124 5.31 -14.48 16.41
CA LYS A 124 4.27 -13.81 15.63
C LYS A 124 4.87 -12.65 14.84
N THR A 125 5.20 -12.89 13.56
CA THR A 125 5.83 -11.89 12.70
C THR A 125 4.91 -10.67 12.53
N PRO A 126 5.44 -9.45 12.70
CA PRO A 126 4.68 -8.24 12.42
C PRO A 126 4.20 -8.23 10.96
N VAL A 127 2.92 -7.94 10.76
CA VAL A 127 2.26 -7.85 9.45
C VAL A 127 1.75 -6.45 9.19
N PRO A 128 1.68 -6.00 7.92
CA PRO A 128 1.05 -4.72 7.62
C PRO A 128 -0.44 -4.73 7.96
N ALA A 129 -0.92 -3.61 8.46
CA ALA A 129 -2.30 -3.36 8.85
C ALA A 129 -2.67 -1.90 8.56
N ILE A 130 -3.95 -1.64 8.30
CA ILE A 130 -4.50 -0.30 8.12
C ILE A 130 -5.07 0.21 9.45
N LYS A 131 -4.63 1.39 9.90
CA LYS A 131 -5.17 2.08 11.09
C LYS A 131 -6.66 2.41 10.90
N PRO A 132 -7.47 2.40 11.97
CA PRO A 132 -8.82 2.96 11.92
C PRO A 132 -8.80 4.47 11.63
N GLY A 133 -9.91 5.01 11.14
CA GLY A 133 -10.03 6.43 10.84
C GLY A 133 -11.40 6.84 10.26
N PRO A 134 -11.80 8.12 10.38
CA PRO A 134 -13.13 8.57 9.99
C PRO A 134 -13.32 8.63 8.46
N ILE A 135 -12.23 8.87 7.72
CA ILE A 135 -12.20 8.95 6.26
C ILE A 135 -12.34 7.54 5.67
N ALA A 136 -13.30 7.40 4.75
CA ALA A 136 -13.48 6.18 3.96
C ALA A 136 -12.35 6.01 2.93
N LEU A 137 -11.96 4.77 2.68
CA LEU A 137 -10.96 4.39 1.70
C LEU A 137 -11.69 3.92 0.43
N ASN A 138 -11.18 4.29 -0.74
CA ASN A 138 -11.76 3.84 -2.01
C ASN A 138 -11.47 2.36 -2.22
N VAL A 139 -12.48 1.62 -2.67
CA VAL A 139 -12.35 0.24 -3.14
C VAL A 139 -12.12 0.31 -4.65
N GLU A 140 -10.98 -0.19 -5.11
CA GLU A 140 -10.63 -0.21 -6.54
C GLU A 140 -11.09 -1.50 -7.23
N ALA A 141 -11.08 -2.62 -6.50
CA ALA A 141 -11.54 -3.91 -6.98
C ALA A 141 -12.07 -4.77 -5.83
N ILE A 142 -12.99 -5.67 -6.16
CA ILE A 142 -13.50 -6.71 -5.27
C ILE A 142 -13.17 -8.06 -5.90
N TYR A 143 -12.41 -8.88 -5.17
CA TYR A 143 -12.01 -10.20 -5.64
C TYR A 143 -12.71 -11.31 -4.86
N TYR A 144 -12.95 -12.43 -5.53
CA TYR A 144 -13.70 -13.56 -5.00
C TYR A 144 -12.90 -14.88 -5.03
N PRO A 145 -11.74 -14.97 -4.35
CA PRO A 145 -10.91 -16.17 -4.41
C PRO A 145 -11.64 -17.37 -3.78
N PRO A 146 -11.63 -18.55 -4.41
CA PRO A 146 -12.40 -19.71 -3.95
C PRO A 146 -11.83 -20.27 -2.63
N VAL A 147 -12.73 -20.74 -1.76
CA VAL A 147 -12.35 -21.43 -0.52
C VAL A 147 -12.32 -22.94 -0.77
N ARG A 148 -11.28 -23.65 -0.31
CA ARG A 148 -11.17 -25.12 -0.46
C ARG A 148 -12.37 -25.87 0.13
N ALA A 149 -12.98 -25.34 1.19
CA ALA A 149 -14.18 -25.87 1.84
C ALA A 149 -15.50 -25.33 1.24
N GLY A 150 -15.48 -24.84 0.00
CA GLY A 150 -16.65 -24.30 -0.70
C GLY A 150 -16.97 -22.83 -0.42
N GLY A 151 -17.67 -22.19 -1.35
CA GLY A 151 -17.90 -20.74 -1.34
C GLY A 151 -16.66 -19.94 -1.79
N GLN A 152 -16.70 -18.63 -1.56
CA GLN A 152 -15.64 -17.70 -1.96
C GLN A 152 -15.28 -16.79 -0.79
N TRP A 153 -14.02 -16.39 -0.67
CA TRP A 153 -13.66 -15.21 0.13
C TRP A 153 -14.09 -13.94 -0.60
N VAL A 154 -14.01 -12.80 0.09
CA VAL A 154 -14.10 -11.47 -0.52
C VAL A 154 -12.92 -10.63 -0.06
N GLU A 155 -12.04 -10.33 -1.00
CA GLU A 155 -10.95 -9.38 -0.80
C GLU A 155 -11.35 -8.02 -1.37
N LEU A 156 -11.11 -6.94 -0.62
CA LEU A 156 -11.29 -5.58 -1.10
C LEU A 156 -9.92 -4.97 -1.35
N GLN A 157 -9.61 -4.63 -2.60
CA GLN A 157 -8.41 -3.88 -2.96
C GLN A 157 -8.63 -2.40 -2.65
N LEU A 158 -7.76 -1.81 -1.83
CA LEU A 158 -7.93 -0.48 -1.30
C LEU A 158 -6.86 0.49 -1.82
N LEU A 159 -7.29 1.70 -2.18
CA LEU A 159 -6.37 2.82 -2.34
C LEU A 159 -6.02 3.36 -0.95
N LEU A 160 -4.81 3.07 -0.46
CA LEU A 160 -4.37 3.44 0.88
C LEU A 160 -3.54 4.73 0.90
N PRO A 161 -3.81 5.65 1.85
CA PRO A 161 -2.86 6.71 2.18
C PRO A 161 -1.77 6.14 3.10
N ALA A 162 -0.49 6.42 2.77
CA ALA A 162 0.66 5.74 3.36
C ALA A 162 0.82 5.95 4.88
N ASP A 163 0.36 7.10 5.41
CA ASP A 163 0.39 7.46 6.84
C ASP A 163 -0.51 6.56 7.72
N ARG A 164 -1.53 5.94 7.13
CA ARG A 164 -2.44 5.02 7.83
C ARG A 164 -1.94 3.58 7.88
N VAL A 165 -0.92 3.20 7.11
CA VAL A 165 -0.33 1.85 7.19
C VAL A 165 0.57 1.76 8.43
N VAL A 166 0.49 0.63 9.14
CA VAL A 166 1.35 0.28 10.28
C VAL A 166 1.70 -1.19 10.24
N THR A 167 2.71 -1.59 11.00
CA THR A 167 2.97 -3.00 11.29
C THR A 167 2.32 -3.36 12.62
N ALA A 168 1.45 -4.37 12.62
CA ALA A 168 0.79 -4.92 13.80
C ALA A 168 1.28 -6.35 14.07
N ALA A 169 1.24 -6.80 15.32
CA ALA A 169 1.22 -8.23 15.58
C ALA A 169 -0.07 -8.82 14.96
N ARG A 170 0.00 -10.06 14.45
CA ARG A 170 -1.20 -10.84 14.08
C ARG A 170 -2.09 -11.16 15.30
#